data_AF-A0A4U0SKJ6-F1
#
_entry.id   AF-A0A4U0SKJ6-F1
#
_cell.length_a   1.000
_cell.length_b   1.000
_cell.length_c   1.000
_cell.angle_alpha   90.00
_cell.angle_beta   90.00
_cell.angle_gamma   90.00
#
_symmetry.space_group_name_H-M   'P 1'
#
loop_
_entity.id
_entity.type
_entity.pdbx_description
1 polymer ?
#
loop_
_entity_poly.entity_id
_entity_poly.type
_entity_poly.pdbx_seq_one_letter_code
_entity_poly.pdbx_strand_id
1 'polypeptide(L)'
;MSNIVPDQEAVTASDFDREPTEAELADIDLEMPVILAEVELLDVQISLLDRPLHPINWRRLRRAEHRLLAARSWLAAAETELAQFLGARA
;
A
#
# COMPACT_ATOMS: atom_id res chain seq x y z
N MET A 1 39.88 13.55 0.45
CA MET A 1 38.41 13.67 0.31
C MET A 1 37.92 12.34 -0.25
N SER A 2 37.08 11.60 0.48
CA SER A 2 36.44 10.38 -0.05
C SER A 2 35.08 10.74 -0.63
N ASN A 3 34.87 10.41 -1.89
CA ASN A 3 33.59 10.47 -2.57
C ASN A 3 32.84 9.15 -2.35
N ILE A 4 31.61 9.25 -1.88
CA ILE A 4 30.67 8.12 -1.86
C ILE A 4 30.13 8.00 -3.28
N VAL A 5 30.45 6.89 -3.94
CA VAL A 5 29.94 6.55 -5.27
C VAL A 5 28.98 5.36 -5.10
N PRO A 6 27.79 5.38 -5.74
CA PRO A 6 26.89 4.23 -5.72
C PRO A 6 27.56 3.02 -6.39
N ASP A 7 27.35 1.84 -5.79
CA ASP A 7 27.74 0.56 -6.38
C ASP A 7 26.81 0.22 -7.54
N GLN A 8 27.23 0.60 -8.75
CA GLN A 8 26.41 0.49 -9.95
C GLN A 8 26.10 -0.98 -10.28
N GLU A 9 27.02 -1.92 -10.05
CA GLU A 9 26.82 -3.34 -10.39
C GLU A 9 25.68 -3.98 -9.59
N ALA A 10 25.53 -3.62 -8.30
CA ALA A 10 24.43 -4.10 -7.47
C ALA A 10 23.07 -3.47 -7.83
N VAL A 11 23.07 -2.24 -8.36
CA VAL A 11 21.85 -1.52 -8.79
C VAL A 11 21.40 -1.98 -10.18
N THR A 12 22.32 -2.37 -11.06
CA THR A 12 22.05 -2.78 -12.44
C THR A 12 22.01 -4.31 -12.63
N ALA A 13 21.51 -5.06 -11.64
CA ALA A 13 21.28 -6.49 -11.81
C ALA A 13 20.17 -6.73 -12.86
N SER A 14 20.45 -7.58 -13.85
CA SER A 14 19.59 -7.85 -15.03
C SER A 14 18.17 -8.35 -14.69
N ASP A 15 17.92 -8.85 -13.48
CA ASP A 15 16.58 -9.30 -13.06
C ASP A 15 15.58 -8.14 -12.89
N PHE A 16 16.04 -6.88 -12.81
CA PHE A 16 15.17 -5.70 -12.79
C PHE A 16 14.85 -5.13 -14.19
N ASP A 17 15.51 -5.59 -15.25
CA ASP A 17 15.26 -5.13 -16.63
C ASP A 17 14.09 -5.88 -17.31
N ARG A 18 13.39 -6.77 -16.58
CA ARG A 18 12.14 -7.39 -17.06
C ARG A 18 10.92 -6.60 -16.57
N GLU A 19 9.87 -6.62 -17.38
CA GLU A 19 8.57 -6.14 -16.94
C GLU A 19 8.00 -7.07 -15.83
N PRO A 20 7.13 -6.53 -14.95
CA PRO A 20 6.34 -7.35 -14.04
C PRO A 20 5.54 -8.40 -14.80
N THR A 21 5.43 -9.59 -14.22
CA THR A 21 4.54 -10.63 -14.71
C THR A 21 3.08 -10.25 -14.42
N GLU A 22 2.14 -10.86 -15.16
CA GLU A 22 0.70 -10.63 -14.94
C GLU A 22 0.28 -10.94 -13.49
N ALA A 23 0.87 -11.95 -12.86
CA ALA A 23 0.61 -12.30 -11.47
C ALA A 23 1.10 -11.19 -10.51
N GLU A 24 2.31 -10.69 -10.72
CA GLU A 24 2.85 -9.56 -9.94
C GLU A 24 2.03 -8.29 -10.13
N LEU A 25 1.50 -8.03 -11.34
CA LEU A 25 0.59 -6.92 -11.59
C LEU A 25 -0.75 -7.10 -10.86
N ALA A 26 -1.30 -8.31 -10.87
CA ALA A 26 -2.52 -8.62 -10.16
C ALA A 26 -2.37 -8.45 -8.64
N ASP A 27 -1.19 -8.80 -8.09
CA ASP A 27 -0.88 -8.57 -6.67
C ASP A 27 -0.84 -7.07 -6.34
N ILE A 28 -0.26 -6.24 -7.21
CA ILE A 28 -0.28 -4.77 -7.05
C ILE A 28 -1.73 -4.25 -7.08
N ASP A 29 -2.53 -4.70 -8.04
CA ASP A 29 -3.95 -4.30 -8.14
C ASP A 29 -4.75 -4.72 -6.90
N LEU A 30 -4.38 -5.84 -6.26
CA LEU A 30 -4.96 -6.29 -5.01
C LEU A 30 -4.61 -5.35 -3.83
N GLU A 31 -3.41 -4.77 -3.82
CA GLU A 31 -2.96 -3.84 -2.78
C GLU A 31 -3.51 -2.41 -2.96
N MET A 32 -3.83 -2.01 -4.20
CA MET A 32 -4.28 -0.64 -4.54
C MET A 32 -5.41 -0.07 -3.65
N PRO A 33 -6.45 -0.83 -3.26
CA PRO A 33 -7.48 -0.32 -2.35
C PRO A 33 -6.95 0.11 -0.98
N VAL A 34 -5.94 -0.57 -0.44
CA VAL A 34 -5.31 -0.20 0.83
C VAL A 34 -4.52 1.09 0.66
N ILE A 35 -3.70 1.17 -0.38
CA ILE A 35 -2.88 2.36 -0.70
C ILE A 35 -3.77 3.59 -0.83
N LEU A 36 -4.88 3.50 -1.58
CA LEU A 36 -5.81 4.61 -1.74
C LEU A 36 -6.48 5.03 -0.43
N ALA A 37 -6.81 4.07 0.45
CA ALA A 37 -7.36 4.38 1.76
C ALA A 37 -6.33 5.04 2.71
N GLU A 38 -5.06 4.67 2.60
CA GLU A 38 -3.95 5.33 3.32
C GLU A 38 -3.74 6.75 2.84
N VAL A 39 -3.76 6.98 1.52
CA VAL A 39 -3.69 8.32 0.92
C VAL A 39 -4.86 9.19 1.41
N GLU A 40 -6.09 8.66 1.42
CA GLU A 40 -7.24 9.43 1.93
C GLU A 40 -7.09 9.78 3.43
N LEU A 41 -6.62 8.84 4.25
CA LEU A 41 -6.36 9.11 5.66
C LEU A 41 -5.29 10.20 5.83
N LEU A 42 -4.20 10.11 5.06
CA LEU A 42 -3.11 11.07 5.08
C LEU A 42 -3.61 12.46 4.64
N ASP A 43 -4.42 12.55 3.59
CA ASP A 43 -5.03 13.81 3.15
C ASP A 43 -5.88 14.45 4.25
N VAL A 44 -6.68 13.64 4.95
CA VAL A 44 -7.45 14.12 6.10
C VAL A 44 -6.51 14.61 7.20
N GLN A 45 -5.48 13.86 7.56
CA GLN A 45 -4.52 14.26 8.59
C GLN A 45 -3.79 15.56 8.23
N ILE A 46 -3.28 15.67 7.00
CA ILE A 46 -2.61 16.87 6.47
C ILE A 46 -3.55 18.08 6.54
N SER A 47 -4.81 17.92 6.14
CA SER A 47 -5.78 19.03 6.19
C SER A 47 -6.04 19.58 7.60
N LEU A 48 -5.71 18.81 8.64
CA LEU A 48 -5.94 19.14 10.05
C LEU A 48 -4.71 19.70 10.76
N LEU A 49 -3.50 19.56 10.20
CA LEU A 49 -2.26 19.99 10.88
C LEU A 49 -2.28 21.48 11.26
N ASP A 50 -2.87 22.33 10.44
CA ASP A 50 -2.89 23.79 10.65
C ASP A 50 -4.21 24.33 11.21
N ARG A 51 -5.11 23.47 11.71
CA ARG A 51 -6.48 23.88 12.08
C ARG A 51 -6.93 23.30 13.42
N PRO A 52 -7.69 24.06 14.23
CA PRO A 52 -8.32 23.50 15.42
C PRO A 52 -9.33 22.39 15.03
N LEU A 53 -9.30 21.29 15.77
CA LEU A 53 -10.17 20.13 15.55
C LEU A 53 -11.64 20.47 15.83
N HIS A 54 -12.48 20.48 14.78
CA HIS A 54 -13.93 20.62 14.88
C HIS A 54 -14.61 19.23 14.90
N PRO A 55 -15.82 19.06 15.51
CA PRO A 55 -16.53 17.77 15.50
C PRO A 55 -16.73 17.11 14.12
N ILE A 56 -16.84 17.92 13.06
CA ILE A 56 -16.91 17.42 11.67
C ILE A 56 -15.58 16.78 11.23
N ASN A 57 -14.46 17.37 11.63
CA ASN A 57 -13.12 16.88 11.32
C ASN A 57 -12.89 15.52 11.99
N TRP A 58 -13.32 15.37 13.25
CA TRP A 58 -13.31 14.08 13.95
C TRP A 58 -14.12 12.99 13.24
N ARG A 59 -15.27 13.34 12.66
CA ARG A 59 -16.07 12.39 11.87
C ARG A 59 -15.42 12.07 10.52
N ARG A 60 -14.68 13.00 9.92
CA ARG A 60 -13.92 12.74 8.68
C ARG A 60 -12.75 11.81 8.96
N LEU A 61 -11.96 12.09 10.00
CA LEU A 61 -10.84 11.26 10.43
C LEU A 61 -11.27 9.83 10.72
N ARG A 62 -12.29 9.64 11.58
CA ARG A 62 -12.80 8.28 11.87
C ARG A 62 -13.31 7.54 10.63
N ARG A 63 -13.94 8.23 9.68
CA ARG A 63 -14.39 7.59 8.43
C ARG A 63 -13.22 7.15 7.56
N ALA A 64 -12.13 7.92 7.50
CA ALA A 64 -10.92 7.52 6.78
C ALA A 64 -10.22 6.34 7.45
N GLU A 65 -10.08 6.36 8.79
CA GLU A 65 -9.54 5.24 9.57
C GLU A 65 -10.35 3.95 9.36
N HIS A 66 -11.69 4.04 9.39
CA HIS A 66 -12.56 2.89 9.15
C HIS A 66 -12.45 2.36 7.72
N ARG A 67 -12.25 3.22 6.72
CA ARG A 67 -12.02 2.77 5.33
C ARG A 67 -10.69 2.03 5.21
N LEU A 68 -9.64 2.54 5.83
CA LEU A 68 -8.34 1.87 5.85
C LEU A 68 -8.42 0.49 6.53
N LEU A 69 -9.09 0.41 7.68
CA LEU A 69 -9.31 -0.86 8.37
C LEU A 69 -10.11 -1.84 7.50
N ALA A 70 -11.17 -1.38 6.83
CA ALA A 70 -11.95 -2.21 5.92
C ALA A 70 -11.11 -2.72 4.73
N ALA A 71 -10.34 -1.85 4.08
CA ALA A 71 -9.46 -2.23 2.97
C ALA A 71 -8.42 -3.27 3.40
N ARG A 72 -7.75 -3.07 4.54
CA ARG A 72 -6.78 -4.03 5.09
C ARG A 72 -7.42 -5.37 5.44
N SER A 73 -8.63 -5.34 6.02
CA SER A 73 -9.35 -6.57 6.34
C SER A 73 -9.75 -7.35 5.09
N TRP A 74 -10.08 -6.65 4.01
CA TRP A 74 -10.39 -7.26 2.72
C TRP A 74 -9.14 -7.86 2.07
N LEU A 75 -8.01 -7.12 2.05
CA LEU A 75 -6.74 -7.63 1.52
C LEU A 75 -6.30 -8.91 2.26
N ALA A 76 -6.34 -8.90 3.60
CA ALA A 76 -5.99 -10.07 4.39
C ALA A 76 -6.90 -11.28 4.11
N ALA A 77 -8.19 -11.04 3.85
CA ALA A 77 -9.10 -12.11 3.45
C ALA A 77 -8.76 -12.65 2.05
N ALA A 78 -8.45 -11.77 1.09
CA ALA A 78 -8.06 -12.16 -0.26
C ALA A 78 -6.74 -12.93 -0.31
N GLU A 79 -5.72 -12.51 0.44
CA GLU A 79 -4.45 -13.22 0.59
C GLU A 79 -4.66 -14.62 1.17
N THR A 80 -5.54 -14.73 2.17
CA THR A 80 -5.90 -16.02 2.77
C THR A 80 -6.57 -16.95 1.77
N GLU A 81 -7.47 -16.44 0.93
CA GLU A 81 -8.13 -17.20 -0.13
C GLU A 81 -7.14 -17.65 -1.20
N LEU A 82 -6.22 -16.77 -1.62
CA LEU A 82 -5.17 -17.09 -2.58
C LEU A 82 -4.23 -18.17 -2.04
N ALA A 83 -3.84 -18.09 -0.76
CA ALA A 83 -3.03 -19.12 -0.11
C ALA A 83 -3.76 -20.48 -0.03
N GLN A 84 -5.08 -20.48 0.24
CA GLN A 84 -5.89 -21.70 0.24
C GLN A 84 -6.00 -22.31 -1.17
N PHE A 85 -6.21 -21.48 -2.18
CA PHE A 85 -6.31 -21.92 -3.58
C PHE A 85 -4.99 -22.52 -4.08
N LEU A 86 -3.86 -21.88 -3.79
CA LEU A 86 -2.53 -22.39 -4.16
C LEU A 86 -2.15 -23.63 -3.35
N GLY A 87 -2.51 -23.69 -2.06
CA GLY A 87 -2.27 -24.86 -1.19
C GLY A 87 -3.15 -26.07 -1.52
N ALA A 88 -4.36 -25.87 -2.04
CA ALA A 88 -5.26 -26.95 -2.49
C ALA A 88 -4.85 -27.57 -3.84
N ARG A 89 -3.87 -26.98 -4.52
CA ARG A 89 -3.37 -27.40 -5.84
C ARG A 89 -2.04 -28.19 -5.75
N ALA A 90 -1.52 -28.39 -4.54
CA ALA A 90 -0.36 -29.24 -4.22
C ALA A 90 -0.80 -30.62 -3.72
#